data_AF-A0A1J5P670-F1
#
_entry.id   AF-A0A1J5P670-F1
#
_cell.length_a   1.000
_cell.length_b   1.000
_cell.length_c   1.000
_cell.angle_alpha   90.00
_cell.angle_beta   90.00
_cell.angle_gamma   90.00
#
_symmetry.space_group_name_H-M   'P 1'
#
loop_
_entity.id
_entity.type
_entity.pdbx_description
1 polymer ?
#
loop_
_entity_poly.entity_id
_entity_poly.type
_entity_poly.pdbx_seq_one_letter_code
_entity_poly.pdbx_strand_id
1 'polypeptide(L)'
;MHDFNAARTAHISVVTSDPALLMRATELADGFALRGLDAVHLANAERLRQGVSTLEFVAFDAALNRAARLPGLALPDFIPR
;
A
#
# COMPACT_ATOMS: atom_id res chain seq x y z
N MET A 1 16.17 -4.69 -24.09
CA MET A 1 16.70 -3.96 -22.92
C MET A 1 15.71 -2.87 -22.61
N HIS A 2 14.85 -3.05 -21.59
CA HIS A 2 13.88 -2.03 -21.19
C HIS A 2 14.68 -0.84 -20.64
N ASP A 3 14.48 0.34 -21.22
CA ASP A 3 15.13 1.56 -20.78
C ASP A 3 14.51 2.03 -19.45
N PHE A 4 15.18 1.72 -18.35
CA PHE A 4 14.80 2.17 -17.00
C PHE A 4 14.88 3.70 -16.84
N ASN A 5 15.46 4.45 -17.80
CA ASN A 5 15.60 5.91 -17.71
C ASN A 5 14.40 6.72 -18.26
N ALA A 6 13.36 6.08 -18.80
CA ALA A 6 12.20 6.79 -19.33
C ALA A 6 11.30 7.43 -18.23
N ALA A 7 11.50 7.09 -16.96
CA ALA A 7 10.71 7.60 -15.84
C ALA A 7 11.29 8.91 -15.28
N ARG A 8 11.11 10.05 -15.97
CA ARG A 8 11.62 11.35 -15.48
C ARG A 8 10.56 12.41 -15.15
N THR A 9 9.38 12.00 -14.68
CA THR A 9 8.58 12.86 -13.78
C THR A 9 7.67 12.01 -12.89
N ALA A 10 8.24 11.34 -11.88
CA ALA A 10 7.41 10.75 -10.83
C ALA A 10 6.86 11.90 -9.96
N HIS A 11 5.54 12.07 -9.95
CA HIS A 11 4.88 12.94 -8.98
C HIS A 11 4.81 12.21 -7.64
N ILE A 12 5.72 12.58 -6.73
CA ILE A 12 5.76 12.01 -5.38
C ILE A 12 4.92 12.91 -4.46
N SER A 13 3.91 12.32 -3.82
CA SER A 13 3.15 12.98 -2.76
C SER A 13 3.47 12.31 -1.42
N VAL A 14 3.78 13.12 -0.41
CA VAL A 14 4.05 12.64 0.95
C VAL A 14 2.74 12.57 1.71
N VAL A 15 2.44 11.41 2.28
CA VAL A 15 1.31 11.24 3.20
C VAL A 15 1.83 11.31 4.63
N THR A 16 1.39 12.34 5.36
CA THR A 16 1.74 12.47 6.78
C THR A 16 0.97 11.44 7.60
N SER A 17 1.67 10.74 8.47
CA SER A 17 1.06 9.82 9.43
C SER A 17 0.61 10.59 10.68
N ASP A 18 -0.57 10.25 11.19
CA ASP A 18 -1.11 10.76 12.45
C ASP A 18 -1.34 9.59 13.43
N PRO A 19 -1.61 9.85 14.73
CA PRO A 19 -1.82 8.78 15.70
C PRO A 19 -2.95 7.82 15.32
N ALA A 20 -4.01 8.29 14.67
CA ALA A 20 -5.11 7.42 14.22
C ALA A 20 -4.66 6.45 13.11
N LEU A 21 -3.77 6.90 12.21
CA LEU A 21 -3.16 6.04 11.20
C LEU A 21 -2.31 4.96 11.85
N LEU A 22 -1.50 5.36 12.83
CA LEU A 22 -0.59 4.45 13.51
C LEU A 22 -1.35 3.41 14.33
N MET A 23 -2.45 3.78 14.98
CA MET A 23 -3.35 2.81 15.63
C MET A 23 -3.92 1.82 14.61
N ARG A 24 -4.40 2.31 13.46
CA ARG A 24 -4.89 1.44 12.39
C ARG A 24 -3.79 0.51 11.85
N ALA A 25 -2.56 1.01 11.73
CA ALA A 25 -1.42 0.19 11.33
C ALA A 25 -1.14 -0.92 12.36
N THR A 26 -1.26 -0.64 13.66
CA THR A 26 -1.11 -1.68 14.70
C THR A 26 -2.17 -2.77 14.56
N GLU A 27 -3.45 -2.40 14.37
CA GLU A 27 -4.53 -3.38 14.15
C GLU A 27 -4.27 -4.27 12.93
N LEU A 28 -3.79 -3.68 11.83
CA LEU A 28 -3.42 -4.41 10.62
C LEU A 28 -2.20 -5.30 10.82
N ALA A 29 -1.21 -4.83 11.59
CA ALA A 29 -0.02 -5.61 11.93
C ALA A 29 -0.41 -6.87 12.70
N ASP A 30 -1.25 -6.74 13.72
CA ASP A 30 -1.71 -7.86 14.53
C ASP A 30 -2.63 -8.79 13.71
N GLY A 31 -3.57 -8.23 12.95
CA GLY A 31 -4.56 -8.99 12.18
C GLY A 31 -3.98 -9.79 11.01
N PHE A 32 -2.89 -9.29 10.40
CA PHE A 32 -2.26 -9.91 9.23
C PHE A 32 -0.82 -10.39 9.48
N ALA A 33 -0.34 -10.34 10.73
CA ALA A 33 1.04 -10.63 11.12
C ALA A 33 2.08 -9.86 10.28
N LEU A 34 1.83 -8.58 10.02
CA LEU A 34 2.71 -7.72 9.22
C LEU A 34 3.81 -7.08 10.06
N ARG A 35 4.92 -6.72 9.41
CA ARG A 35 5.93 -5.85 10.01
C ARG A 35 5.38 -4.43 10.13
N GLY A 36 5.89 -3.64 11.08
CA GLY A 36 5.36 -2.31 11.36
C GLY A 36 5.29 -1.38 10.13
N LEU A 37 6.33 -1.35 9.30
CA LEU A 37 6.32 -0.52 8.07
C LEU A 37 5.36 -1.05 7.01
N ASP A 38 5.22 -2.37 6.87
CA ASP A 38 4.26 -2.98 5.94
C ASP A 38 2.82 -2.62 6.34
N ALA A 39 2.54 -2.63 7.64
CA ALA A 39 1.25 -2.26 8.18
C ALA A 39 0.96 -0.75 8.02
N VAL A 40 1.97 0.11 8.23
CA VAL A 40 1.85 1.56 7.97
C VAL A 40 1.60 1.82 6.49
N HIS A 41 2.29 1.11 5.60
CA HIS A 41 2.07 1.22 4.16
C HIS A 41 0.62 0.84 3.79
N LEU A 42 0.13 -0.29 4.33
CA LEU A 42 -1.25 -0.74 4.11
C LEU A 42 -2.29 0.24 4.68
N ALA A 43 -2.08 0.75 5.90
CA ALA A 43 -2.97 1.72 6.54
C ALA A 43 -3.07 3.04 5.74
N ASN A 44 -1.95 3.51 5.19
CA ASN A 44 -1.93 4.68 4.31
C ASN A 44 -2.77 4.43 3.05
N ALA A 45 -2.61 3.27 2.41
CA ALA A 45 -3.39 2.93 1.23
C ALA A 45 -4.90 2.80 1.52
N GLU A 46 -5.27 2.16 2.64
CA GLU A 46 -6.67 2.09 3.09
C GLU A 46 -7.30 3.49 3.25
N ARG A 47 -6.55 4.44 3.80
CA ARG A 47 -6.99 5.83 4.00
C ARG A 47 -7.07 6.58 2.68
N LEU A 48 -6.04 6.49 1.84
CA LEU A 48 -5.99 7.20 0.56
C LEU A 48 -7.12 6.80 -0.38
N ARG A 49 -7.53 5.52 -0.38
CA ARG A 49 -8.62 5.06 -1.26
C ARG A 49 -9.95 5.80 -1.00
N GLN A 50 -10.11 6.40 0.18
CA GLN A 50 -11.30 7.18 0.52
C GLN A 50 -11.40 8.47 -0.31
N GLY A 51 -10.27 8.99 -0.79
CA GLY A 51 -10.20 10.20 -1.61
C GLY A 51 -9.63 10.00 -3.02
N VAL A 52 -9.02 8.84 -3.29
CA VAL A 52 -8.38 8.52 -4.57
C VAL A 52 -8.99 7.24 -5.13
N SER A 53 -9.85 7.39 -6.15
CA SER A 53 -10.63 6.27 -6.72
C SER A 53 -9.81 5.31 -7.58
N THR A 54 -8.64 5.72 -8.07
CA THR A 54 -7.77 4.93 -8.95
C THR A 54 -6.46 4.52 -8.26
N LEU A 55 -6.52 4.30 -6.95
CA LEU A 55 -5.35 3.91 -6.17
C LEU A 55 -5.04 2.42 -6.36
N GLU A 56 -3.83 2.12 -6.84
CA GLU A 56 -3.28 0.76 -6.84
C GLU A 56 -2.25 0.60 -5.72
N PHE A 57 -2.34 -0.52 -5.00
CA PHE A 57 -1.38 -0.90 -3.98
C PHE A 57 -0.29 -1.77 -4.60
N VAL A 58 0.97 -1.35 -4.47
CA VAL A 58 2.12 -2.04 -5.06
C VAL A 58 3.11 -2.42 -3.97
N ALA A 59 3.35 -3.72 -3.79
CA ALA A 59 4.41 -4.24 -2.94
C ALA A 59 5.10 -5.44 -3.60
N PHE A 60 6.42 -5.52 -3.42
CA PHE A 60 7.21 -6.69 -3.83
C PHE A 60 7.25 -7.76 -2.73
N ASP A 61 6.12 -7.94 -2.03
CA ASP A 61 5.93 -8.90 -0.95
C ASP A 61 4.58 -9.60 -1.11
N ALA A 62 4.61 -10.92 -1.22
CA ALA A 62 3.40 -11.71 -1.46
C ALA A 62 2.44 -11.74 -0.27
N ALA A 63 2.95 -11.68 0.96
CA ALA A 63 2.10 -11.66 2.16
C ALA A 63 1.37 -10.32 2.28
N LEU A 64 2.08 -9.22 2.03
CA LEU A 64 1.49 -7.88 2.04
C LEU A 64 0.47 -7.68 0.91
N ASN A 65 0.73 -8.24 -0.27
CA ASN A 65 -0.25 -8.23 -1.37
C ASN A 65 -1.54 -8.99 -0.99
N ARG A 66 -1.44 -10.14 -0.31
CA ARG A 66 -2.63 -10.84 0.19
C ARG A 66 -3.37 -10.03 1.25
N ALA A 67 -2.64 -9.40 2.18
CA ALA A 67 -3.23 -8.52 3.18
C ALA A 67 -3.96 -7.33 2.56
N ALA A 68 -3.41 -6.74 1.48
CA ALA A 68 -4.02 -5.62 0.76
C ALA A 68 -5.31 -5.98 0.01
N ARG A 69 -5.46 -7.24 -0.45
CA ARG A 69 -6.69 -7.70 -1.11
C ARG A 69 -7.88 -7.75 -0.16
N LEU A 70 -7.68 -8.12 1.10
CA LEU A 70 -8.76 -8.29 2.08
C LEU A 70 -9.59 -7.03 2.36
N PRO A 71 -9.00 -5.83 2.54
CA PRO A 71 -9.77 -4.60 2.64
C PRO A 71 -10.29 -4.09 1.28
N GLY A 72 -10.00 -4.79 0.17
CA GLY A 72 -10.50 -4.46 -1.17
C GLY A 72 -9.66 -3.44 -1.93
N LEU A 73 -8.36 -3.33 -1.66
CA LEU A 73 -7.48 -2.51 -2.49
C LEU A 73 -7.28 -3.15 -3.87
N ALA A 74 -7.18 -2.29 -4.90
CA ALA A 74 -6.76 -2.74 -6.22
C ALA A 74 -5.25 -3.03 -6.21
N LEU A 75 -4.85 -4.09 -6.89
CA LEU A 75 -3.44 -4.46 -7.09
C LEU A 75 -3.19 -4.51 -8.61
N PRO A 76 -1.97 -4.21 -9.07
CA PRO A 76 -1.63 -4.32 -10.49
C PRO A 76 -1.84 -5.74 -11.04
N ASP A 77 -2.17 -5.83 -12.33
CA ASP A 77 -2.47 -7.10 -13.02
C ASP A 77 -1.32 -8.12 -13.02
N PHE A 78 -0.08 -7.66 -12.85
CA PHE A 78 1.09 -8.54 -12.77
C PHE A 78 1.27 -9.20 -11.40
N ILE A 79 0.51 -8.80 -10.37
CA ILE A 79 0.52 -9.46 -9.07
C ILE A 79 -0.37 -10.71 -9.13
N PRO A 80 0.17 -11.92 -8.86
CA PRO A 80 -0.62 -13.15 -8.86
C PRO A 80 -1.84 -13.06 -7.93
N ARG A 81 -2.96 -13.64 -8.35
CA ARG A 81 -4.22 -13.66 -7.58
C ARG A 81 -4.11 -14.56 -6.36
#